data_AF-A0A9D2UM85-F1
#
_entry.id   AF-A0A9D2UM85-F1
#
_cell.length_a   1.000
_cell.length_b   1.000
_cell.length_c   1.000
_cell.angle_alpha   90.00
_cell.angle_beta   90.00
_cell.angle_gamma   90.00
#
_symmetry.space_group_name_H-M   'P 1'
#
loop_
_entity.id
_entity.type
_entity.pdbx_description
1 polymer ?
#
loop_
_entity_poly.entity_id
_entity_poly.type
_entity_poly.pdbx_seq_one_letter_code
_entity_poly.pdbx_strand_id
1 'polypeptide(L)'
;SHINHRMLLVVISDQAPLGPEAEATIRRLRAQHEVLWITITDADLAGLPAASAPFDVARPEHGLPTSVMTKPEVRQEFALAEAASRQQRIDLLAKLCIAHIEIDHPKSALGRLHTLLLRHRRGPR
;
A
#
# COMPACT_ATOMS: atom_id res chain seq x y z
N SER A 1 -22.09 12.36 13.15
CA SER A 1 -23.32 11.74 12.60
C SER A 1 -23.18 10.23 12.76
N HIS A 2 -24.01 9.60 13.59
CA HIS A 2 -23.98 8.14 13.76
C HIS A 2 -24.66 7.49 12.55
N ILE A 3 -23.87 6.84 11.70
CA ILE A 3 -24.38 6.12 10.54
C ILE A 3 -24.83 4.73 11.02
N ASN A 4 -26.15 4.52 11.14
CA ASN A 4 -26.76 3.31 11.70
C ASN A 4 -26.89 2.14 10.72
N HIS A 5 -26.40 2.27 9.48
CA HIS A 5 -26.44 1.21 8.49
C HIS A 5 -25.03 0.81 8.05
N ARG A 6 -24.86 -0.48 7.71
CA ARG A 6 -23.62 -1.01 7.16
C ARG A 6 -23.33 -0.33 5.82
N MET A 7 -22.10 0.15 5.63
CA MET A 7 -21.63 0.81 4.42
C MET A 7 -20.43 0.08 3.84
N LEU A 8 -20.15 0.32 2.57
CA LEU A 8 -18.88 -0.03 1.95
C LEU A 8 -17.90 1.13 2.15
N LEU A 9 -16.78 0.85 2.83
CA LEU A 9 -15.67 1.76 3.03
C LEU A 9 -14.53 1.36 2.10
N VAL A 10 -14.14 2.27 1.21
CA VAL A 10 -12.97 2.11 0.34
C VAL A 10 -11.86 2.98 0.90
N VAL A 11 -10.82 2.34 1.43
CA VAL A 11 -9.65 3.03 1.98
C VAL A 11 -8.56 3.04 0.92
N ILE A 12 -8.06 4.24 0.61
CA ILE A 12 -6.89 4.43 -0.25
C ILE A 12 -5.77 4.92 0.66
N SER A 13 -4.69 4.15 0.75
CA SER A 13 -3.52 4.45 1.59
C SER A 13 -2.24 4.45 0.77
N ASP A 14 -1.21 5.08 1.32
CA ASP A 14 0.18 4.84 0.92
C ASP A 14 0.71 3.52 1.54
N GLN A 15 2.03 3.32 1.47
CA GLN A 15 2.72 2.16 2.03
C GLN A 15 3.12 2.31 3.51
N ALA A 16 2.65 3.33 4.22
CA ALA A 16 3.04 3.55 5.60
C ALA A 16 2.76 2.32 6.50
N PRO A 17 3.62 2.03 7.50
CA PRO A 17 3.40 0.93 8.43
C PRO A 17 2.10 1.08 9.22
N LEU A 18 1.33 -0.01 9.34
CA LEU A 18 0.11 -0.05 10.15
C LEU A 18 0.46 -0.44 11.59
N GLY A 19 0.59 0.57 12.46
CA GLY A 19 0.84 0.38 13.89
C GLY A 19 -0.42 -0.06 14.69
N PRO A 20 -0.27 -0.31 16.00
CA PRO A 20 -1.35 -0.82 16.86
C PRO A 20 -2.60 0.07 16.89
N GLU A 21 -2.44 1.39 16.85
CA GLU A 21 -3.55 2.34 16.82
C GLU A 21 -4.35 2.26 15.51
N ALA A 22 -3.63 2.14 14.38
CA ALA A 22 -4.26 1.93 13.08
C ALA A 22 -5.01 0.59 13.05
N GLU A 23 -4.41 -0.48 13.57
CA GLU A 23 -5.09 -1.78 13.69
C GLU A 23 -6.38 -1.70 14.51
N ALA A 24 -6.37 -1.04 15.68
CA ALA A 24 -7.55 -0.87 16.51
C ALA A 24 -8.66 -0.11 15.78
N THR A 25 -8.28 0.93 15.03
CA THR A 25 -9.22 1.72 14.22
C THR A 25 -9.81 0.89 13.08
N ILE A 26 -8.98 0.17 12.32
CA ILE A 26 -9.41 -0.69 11.21
C ILE A 26 -10.35 -1.79 11.72
N ARG A 27 -10.03 -2.41 12.87
CA ARG A 27 -10.88 -3.43 13.50
C ARG A 27 -12.26 -2.89 13.84
N ARG A 28 -12.33 -1.69 14.42
CA ARG A 28 -13.61 -1.02 14.75
C ARG A 28 -14.42 -0.71 13.49
N LEU A 29 -13.77 -0.20 12.45
CA LEU A 29 -14.41 0.07 11.15
C LEU A 29 -14.95 -1.21 10.53
N ARG A 30 -14.16 -2.28 10.53
CA ARG A 30 -14.53 -3.58 9.96
C ARG A 30 -15.73 -4.23 10.66
N ALA A 31 -15.90 -3.99 11.96
CA ALA A 31 -17.04 -4.49 12.72
C ALA A 31 -18.38 -3.84 12.29
N GLN A 32 -18.33 -2.58 11.83
CA GLN A 32 -19.52 -1.79 11.48
C GLN A 32 -19.75 -1.72 9.97
N HIS A 33 -18.69 -1.92 9.18
CA HIS A 33 -18.66 -1.66 7.74
C HIS A 33 -17.96 -2.79 6.96
N GLU A 34 -18.28 -2.86 5.68
CA GLU A 34 -17.47 -3.61 4.72
C GLU A 34 -16.29 -2.76 4.33
N VAL A 35 -15.08 -3.33 4.37
CA VAL A 35 -13.86 -2.56 4.12
C VAL A 35 -13.14 -3.16 2.94
N LEU A 36 -12.81 -2.31 1.96
CA LEU A 36 -11.90 -2.57 0.87
C LEU A 36 -10.66 -1.70 1.06
N TRP A 37 -9.49 -2.27 0.84
CA TRP A 37 -8.22 -1.57 1.02
C TRP A 37 -7.43 -1.50 -0.29
N ILE A 38 -6.96 -0.30 -0.62
CA ILE A 38 -6.15 -0.05 -1.81
C ILE A 38 -4.89 0.66 -1.35
N THR A 39 -3.74 0.03 -1.55
CA THR A 39 -2.45 0.67 -1.30
C THR A 39 -1.89 1.17 -2.62
N ILE A 40 -1.57 2.46 -2.67
CA ILE A 40 -0.78 3.06 -3.75
C ILE A 40 0.68 2.84 -3.36
N THR A 41 1.44 2.15 -4.21
CA THR A 41 2.86 1.93 -3.97
C THR A 41 3.68 3.04 -4.61
N ASP A 42 4.78 3.37 -3.96
CA ASP A 42 5.82 4.22 -4.49
C ASP A 42 6.46 3.58 -5.72
N ALA A 43 7.19 4.43 -6.46
CA ALA A 43 8.01 3.97 -7.56
C ALA A 43 9.10 3.02 -7.02
N ASP A 44 9.30 1.89 -7.69
CA ASP A 44 10.44 1.02 -7.40
C ASP A 44 11.73 1.71 -7.83
N LEU A 45 12.36 2.38 -6.85
CA LEU A 45 13.64 3.07 -7.04
C LEU A 45 14.81 2.09 -7.24
N ALA A 46 14.69 0.85 -6.78
CA ALA A 46 15.76 -0.15 -6.88
C ALA A 46 15.86 -0.76 -8.28
N GLY A 47 14.76 -0.77 -9.04
CA GLY A 47 14.68 -1.22 -10.42
C GLY A 47 14.94 -0.12 -11.48
N LEU A 48 15.17 1.13 -11.07
CA LEU A 48 15.42 2.22 -12.03
C LEU A 48 16.75 1.99 -12.78
N PRO A 49 16.78 2.15 -14.12
CA PRO A 49 18.04 2.13 -14.85
C PRO A 49 18.94 3.27 -14.36
N ALA A 50 20.25 3.06 -14.31
CA ALA A 50 21.22 4.04 -13.80
C ALA A 50 21.15 5.42 -14.49
N ALA A 51 20.57 5.49 -15.69
CA ALA A 51 20.34 6.73 -16.44
C ALA A 51 19.13 7.55 -15.95
N SER A 52 18.23 6.96 -15.15
CA SER A 52 17.08 7.61 -14.55
C SER A 52 17.38 7.93 -13.09
N ALA A 53 18.13 9.02 -12.86
CA ALA A 53 18.44 9.46 -11.50
C ALA A 53 17.14 9.86 -10.78
N PRO A 54 16.80 9.22 -9.65
CA PRO A 54 15.63 9.62 -8.88
C PRO A 54 15.84 10.99 -8.25
N PHE A 55 14.79 11.80 -8.27
CA PHE A 55 14.79 13.18 -7.81
C PHE A 55 13.61 13.44 -6.88
N ASP A 56 13.76 14.41 -6.00
CA ASP A 56 12.68 14.88 -5.15
C ASP A 56 11.65 15.67 -6.00
N VAL A 57 10.38 15.25 -5.95
CA VAL A 57 9.29 15.91 -6.71
C VAL A 57 9.07 17.35 -6.23
N ALA A 58 9.29 17.64 -4.94
CA ALA A 58 9.18 18.99 -4.39
C ALA A 58 10.45 19.83 -4.65
N ARG A 59 11.59 19.18 -4.90
CA ARG A 59 12.89 19.82 -5.18
C ARG A 59 13.60 19.10 -6.33
N PRO A 60 13.19 19.35 -7.59
CA PRO A 60 13.70 18.62 -8.75
C PRO A 60 15.22 18.68 -8.93
N GLU A 61 15.84 19.75 -8.40
CA GLU A 61 17.30 19.96 -8.40
C GLU A 61 18.05 19.12 -7.34
N HIS A 62 17.34 18.52 -6.39
CA HIS A 62 17.90 17.66 -5.34
C HIS A 62 17.63 16.18 -5.67
N GLY A 63 18.66 15.52 -6.19
CA GLY A 63 18.67 14.06 -6.36
C GLY A 63 19.06 13.32 -5.08
N LEU A 64 18.73 12.03 -5.01
CA LEU A 64 19.29 11.15 -3.98
C LEU A 64 20.83 11.09 -4.12
N PRO A 65 21.62 11.18 -3.02
CA PRO A 65 23.07 11.11 -3.11
C PRO A 65 23.55 9.82 -3.77
N THR A 66 24.36 9.95 -4.82
CA THR A 66 24.87 8.81 -5.61
C THR A 66 25.65 7.81 -4.75
N SER A 67 26.28 8.29 -3.67
CA SER A 67 27.01 7.49 -2.67
C SER A 67 26.12 6.54 -1.86
N VAL A 68 24.82 6.84 -1.74
CA VAL A 68 23.83 5.97 -1.10
C VAL A 68 23.26 4.99 -2.12
N MET A 69 22.95 5.47 -3.34
CA MET A 69 22.33 4.68 -4.40
C MET A 69 23.24 3.59 -4.99
N THR A 70 24.56 3.81 -5.00
CA THR A 70 25.53 2.86 -5.58
C THR A 70 25.89 1.71 -4.66
N LYS A 71 25.63 1.82 -3.35
CA LYS A 71 25.93 0.77 -2.38
C LYS A 71 24.94 -0.39 -2.52
N PRO A 72 25.40 -1.61 -2.88
CA PRO A 72 24.50 -2.76 -3.04
C PRO A 72 23.86 -3.16 -1.70
N GLU A 73 24.60 -3.04 -0.59
CA GLU A 73 24.12 -3.34 0.77
C GLU A 73 22.92 -2.48 1.15
N VAL A 74 22.99 -1.16 0.94
CA VAL A 74 21.88 -0.24 1.23
C VAL A 74 20.65 -0.54 0.39
N ARG A 75 20.83 -0.82 -0.92
CA ARG A 75 19.71 -1.20 -1.79
C ARG A 75 19.06 -2.51 -1.35
N GLN A 76 19.87 -3.48 -0.94
CA GLN A 76 19.37 -4.76 -0.45
C GLN A 76 18.61 -4.61 0.87
N GLU A 77 19.17 -3.89 1.84
CA GLU A 77 18.52 -3.62 3.13
C GLU A 77 17.21 -2.86 2.94
N PHE A 78 17.18 -1.85 2.07
CA PHE A 78 15.97 -1.11 1.72
C PHE A 78 14.91 -2.04 1.11
N ALA A 79 15.28 -2.87 0.13
CA ALA A 79 14.36 -3.82 -0.50
C ALA A 79 13.79 -4.83 0.52
N LEU A 80 14.62 -5.30 1.46
CA LEU A 80 14.19 -6.19 2.54
C LEU A 80 13.24 -5.50 3.53
N ALA A 81 13.53 -4.27 3.92
CA ALA A 81 12.68 -3.47 4.80
C ALA A 81 11.31 -3.21 4.15
N GLU A 82 11.29 -2.77 2.89
CA GLU A 82 10.07 -2.57 2.11
C GLU A 82 9.25 -3.87 1.96
N ALA A 83 9.92 -4.99 1.68
CA ALA A 83 9.27 -6.29 1.61
C ALA A 83 8.65 -6.71 2.95
N ALA A 84 9.36 -6.49 4.06
CA ALA A 84 8.87 -6.80 5.40
C ALA A 84 7.66 -5.94 5.78
N SER A 85 7.72 -4.62 5.53
CA SER A 85 6.59 -3.71 5.77
C SER A 85 5.37 -4.05 4.90
N ARG A 86 5.59 -4.38 3.63
CA ARG A 86 4.54 -4.88 2.74
C ARG A 86 3.90 -6.15 3.29
N GLN A 87 4.70 -7.13 3.69
CA GLN A 87 4.19 -8.41 4.20
C GLN A 87 3.39 -8.21 5.49
N GLN A 88 3.89 -7.39 6.42
CA GLN A 88 3.20 -7.08 7.67
C GLN A 88 1.81 -6.46 7.41
N ARG A 89 1.70 -5.54 6.43
CA ARG A 89 0.41 -4.95 6.03
C ARG A 89 -0.53 -6.01 5.43
N ILE A 90 -0.03 -6.84 4.52
CA ILE A 90 -0.82 -7.92 3.89
C ILE A 90 -1.36 -8.87 4.96
N ASP A 91 -0.51 -9.31 5.89
CA ASP A 91 -0.86 -10.24 6.96
C ASP A 91 -1.92 -9.65 7.88
N LEU A 92 -1.78 -8.37 8.25
CA LEU A 92 -2.78 -7.67 9.07
C LEU A 92 -4.14 -7.57 8.36
N LEU A 93 -4.17 -7.14 7.11
CA LEU A 93 -5.41 -7.00 6.35
C LEU A 93 -6.07 -8.36 6.10
N ALA A 94 -5.28 -9.40 5.83
CA ALA A 94 -5.75 -10.77 5.70
C ALA A 94 -6.34 -11.30 7.02
N LYS A 95 -5.66 -11.09 8.16
CA LYS A 95 -6.15 -11.44 9.50
C LYS A 95 -7.50 -10.79 9.83
N LEU A 96 -7.75 -9.59 9.31
CA LEU A 96 -9.01 -8.87 9.48
C LEU A 96 -10.07 -9.20 8.41
N CYS A 97 -9.78 -10.15 7.51
CA CYS A 97 -10.62 -10.52 6.38
C CYS A 97 -11.03 -9.30 5.53
N ILE A 98 -10.06 -8.42 5.26
CA ILE A 98 -10.21 -7.23 4.42
C ILE A 98 -9.66 -7.55 3.03
N ALA A 99 -10.50 -7.39 2.01
CA ALA A 99 -10.06 -7.51 0.63
C ALA A 99 -9.13 -6.34 0.31
N HIS A 100 -7.92 -6.64 -0.19
CA HIS A 100 -6.91 -5.63 -0.46
C HIS A 100 -6.21 -5.84 -1.80
N ILE A 101 -5.71 -4.73 -2.37
CA ILE A 101 -4.86 -4.71 -3.56
C ILE A 101 -3.77 -3.64 -3.39
N GLU A 102 -2.65 -3.84 -4.09
CA GLU A 102 -1.64 -2.81 -4.31
C GLU A 102 -1.73 -2.32 -5.77
N ILE A 103 -1.60 -1.01 -5.97
CA ILE A 103 -1.55 -0.35 -7.28
C ILE A 103 -0.20 0.35 -7.41
N ASP A 104 0.56 -0.10 -8.40
CA ASP A 104 1.92 0.32 -8.75
C ASP A 104 1.97 1.35 -9.88
N HIS A 105 0.92 1.40 -10.70
CA HIS A 105 0.89 2.24 -11.88
C HIS A 105 -0.54 2.71 -12.20
N PRO A 106 -0.75 3.98 -12.60
CA PRO A 106 -2.09 4.49 -12.90
C PRO A 106 -2.86 3.66 -13.92
N LYS A 107 -2.18 3.09 -14.93
CA LYS A 107 -2.83 2.26 -15.97
C LYS A 107 -3.34 0.92 -15.42
N SER A 108 -2.79 0.41 -14.31
CA SER A 108 -3.23 -0.84 -13.69
C SER A 108 -4.40 -0.63 -12.72
N ALA A 109 -4.67 0.61 -12.31
CA ALA A 109 -5.61 0.94 -11.25
C ALA A 109 -7.03 0.42 -11.48
N LEU A 110 -7.61 0.70 -12.65
CA LEU A 110 -9.00 0.32 -12.96
C LEU A 110 -9.17 -1.20 -12.99
N GLY A 111 -8.24 -1.92 -13.62
CA GLY A 111 -8.29 -3.39 -13.70
C GLY A 111 -8.13 -4.06 -12.34
N ARG A 112 -7.22 -3.54 -11.50
CA ARG A 112 -7.01 -4.02 -10.13
C ARG A 112 -8.24 -3.73 -9.24
N LEU A 113 -8.83 -2.54 -9.34
CA LEU A 113 -10.05 -2.19 -8.61
C LEU A 113 -11.23 -3.10 -8.99
N HIS A 114 -11.43 -3.35 -10.29
CA HIS A 114 -12.49 -4.26 -10.74
C HIS A 114 -12.29 -5.68 -10.17
N THR A 115 -11.06 -6.17 -10.15
CA THR A 115 -10.72 -7.46 -9.54
C THR A 115 -11.02 -7.49 -8.04
N LEU A 116 -10.71 -6.41 -7.32
CA LEU A 116 -11.01 -6.27 -5.90
C LEU A 116 -12.52 -6.34 -5.62
N LEU A 117 -13.32 -5.58 -6.37
CA LEU A 117 -14.78 -5.56 -6.25
C LEU A 117 -15.39 -6.94 -6.54
N LEU A 118 -14.89 -7.64 -7.56
CA LEU A 118 -15.34 -8.99 -7.90
C LEU A 118 -15.01 -10.02 -6.81
N ARG A 119 -13.82 -9.94 -6.21
CA ARG A 119 -13.43 -10.82 -5.09
C ARG A 119 -14.29 -10.56 -3.86
N HIS A 120 -14.56 -9.29 -3.55
CA HIS A 120 -15.41 -8.91 -2.42
C HIS A 120 -16.84 -9.43 -2.58
N ARG A 121 -17.43 -9.30 -3.77
CA ARG A 121 -18.78 -9.84 -4.06
C ARG A 121 -18.91 -11.36 -3.89
N ARG A 122 -17.79 -12.08 -3.78
CA ARG A 122 -17.73 -13.53 -3.60
C ARG A 122 -17.39 -13.94 -2.15
N GLY A 123 -17.19 -12.97 -1.24
CA GLY A 123 -17.01 -13.20 0.21
C GLY A 123 -18.32 -13.61 0.90
N PRO A 124 -18.25 -14.31 2.04
CA PRO A 124 -19.17 -15.39 2.40
C PRO A 124 -20.60 -14.91 2.72
N ARG A 125 -21.56 -15.73 2.27
CA ARG A 125 -22.91 -15.79 2.86
C ARG A 125 -22.83 -16.27 4.31
#